data_AF-A0A7S0M535-F1
#
_entry.id   AF-A0A7S0M535-F1
#
_cell.length_a   1.000
_cell.length_b   1.000
_cell.length_c   1.000
_cell.angle_alpha   90.00
_cell.angle_beta   90.00
_cell.angle_gamma   90.00
#
_symmetry.space_group_name_H-M   'P 1'
#
loop_
_entity.id
_entity.type
_entity.pdbx_description
1 polymer ?
#
loop_
_entity_poly.entity_id
_entity_poly.type
_entity_poly.pdbx_seq_one_letter_code
_entity_poly.pdbx_strand_id
1 'polypeptide(L)'
;SLSRSSFDACVNVRGGPWTIERCKVLSNHATALRGSKCGEATLRRCSLGGLEPAECVDEQVFGENLARYGVYAGDNCSFTLQACVLENTGRTGGVGARFFRMARGTLQGCMLRCNDIGVSVAGYSAVAVRGCTLERR
;
A
#
# COMPACT_ATOMS: atom_id res chain seq x y z
N SER A 1 20.69 -20.82 8.02
CA SER A 1 19.25 -20.50 8.07
C SER A 1 19.07 -19.00 7.86
N LEU A 2 18.76 -18.56 6.64
CA LEU A 2 18.47 -17.14 6.37
C LEU A 2 17.06 -16.83 6.87
N SER A 3 16.94 -16.32 8.10
CA SER A 3 15.71 -15.72 8.63
C SER A 3 15.48 -14.33 8.00
N ARG A 4 15.32 -14.27 6.67
CA ARG A 4 14.89 -13.05 5.97
C ARG A 4 13.39 -13.12 5.75
N SER A 5 12.61 -12.72 6.76
CA SER A 5 11.14 -12.64 6.61
C SER A 5 10.55 -11.45 7.37
N SER A 6 11.15 -10.26 7.21
CA SER A 6 10.58 -9.05 7.80
C SER A 6 10.47 -7.90 6.80
N PHE A 7 9.48 -8.02 5.90
CA PHE A 7 8.84 -6.88 5.23
C PHE A 7 9.78 -6.02 4.35
N ASP A 8 10.49 -6.64 3.41
CA ASP A 8 11.17 -5.89 2.34
C ASP A 8 10.16 -5.11 1.51
N ALA A 9 10.48 -3.85 1.24
CA ALA A 9 9.65 -2.93 0.48
C ALA A 9 10.44 -2.32 -0.69
N CYS A 10 9.77 -2.08 -1.82
CA CYS A 10 10.39 -1.42 -2.97
C CYS A 10 10.82 0.01 -2.63
N VAL A 11 9.96 0.74 -1.90
CA VAL A 11 10.28 2.06 -1.32
C VAL A 11 10.11 2.02 0.18
N ASN A 12 11.13 2.46 0.93
CA ASN A 12 11.08 2.59 2.38
C ASN A 12 11.28 4.05 2.80
N VAL A 13 10.20 4.70 3.22
CA VAL A 13 10.19 6.07 3.74
C VAL A 13 10.55 6.03 5.23
N ARG A 14 11.69 6.61 5.57
CA ARG A 14 12.20 6.72 6.95
C ARG A 14 12.52 8.17 7.28
N GLY A 15 11.70 8.79 8.13
CA GLY A 15 11.83 10.21 8.52
C GLY A 15 11.58 11.21 7.39
N GLY A 16 11.49 12.49 7.76
CA GLY A 16 11.29 13.64 6.86
C GLY A 16 9.94 13.66 6.15
N PRO A 17 9.59 14.77 5.47
CA PRO A 17 8.54 14.78 4.46
C PRO A 17 9.11 14.39 3.09
N TRP A 18 8.55 13.34 2.49
CA TRP A 18 8.85 12.90 1.13
C TRP A 18 7.75 13.33 0.18
N THR A 19 8.12 13.61 -1.07
CA THR A 19 7.15 13.76 -2.17
C THR A 19 7.48 12.75 -3.26
N ILE A 20 6.49 11.95 -3.65
CA ILE A 20 6.59 10.97 -4.74
C ILE A 20 5.44 11.26 -5.69
N GLU A 21 5.75 11.60 -6.94
CA GLU A 21 4.74 12.06 -7.88
C GLU A 21 4.93 11.43 -9.26
N ARG A 22 3.83 10.96 -9.86
CA ARG A 22 3.80 10.32 -11.19
C ARG A 22 4.72 9.10 -11.29
N CYS A 23 4.83 8.33 -10.21
CA CYS A 23 5.66 7.12 -10.16
C CYS A 23 4.80 5.85 -10.23
N LYS A 24 5.39 4.78 -10.74
CA LYS A 24 4.87 3.41 -10.61
C LYS A 24 5.81 2.64 -9.67
N VAL A 25 5.29 2.22 -8.52
CA VAL A 25 6.04 1.48 -7.50
C VAL A 25 5.44 0.10 -7.40
N LEU A 26 6.13 -0.90 -7.93
CA LEU A 26 5.64 -2.27 -7.98
C LEU A 26 6.55 -3.18 -7.18
N SER A 27 5.96 -4.17 -6.56
CA SER A 27 6.69 -5.17 -5.79
C SER A 27 6.10 -6.54 -6.02
N ASN A 28 6.96 -7.52 -6.33
CA ASN A 28 6.60 -8.94 -6.23
C ASN A 28 6.73 -9.46 -4.81
N HIS A 29 7.23 -8.65 -3.88
CA HIS A 29 7.43 -9.03 -2.50
C HIS A 29 6.64 -8.13 -1.53
N ALA A 30 6.47 -8.58 -0.29
CA ALA A 30 5.72 -8.02 0.84
C ALA A 30 5.08 -6.61 0.72
N THR A 31 5.78 -5.55 0.33
CA THR A 31 5.18 -4.20 0.28
C THR A 31 5.73 -3.35 -0.87
N ALA A 32 4.87 -2.64 -1.61
CA ALA A 32 5.35 -1.71 -2.63
C ALA A 32 5.97 -0.46 -1.98
N LEU A 33 5.24 0.21 -1.09
CA LEU A 33 5.76 1.35 -0.32
C LEU A 33 5.49 1.21 1.17
N ARG A 34 6.55 1.36 1.97
CA ARG A 34 6.51 1.24 3.43
C ARG A 34 6.98 2.52 4.10
N GLY A 35 6.20 3.04 5.03
CA GLY A 35 6.61 4.01 6.03
C GLY A 35 7.06 3.32 7.31
N SER A 36 8.17 3.78 7.88
CA SER A 36 8.60 3.40 9.23
C SER A 36 9.33 4.56 9.92
N LYS A 37 9.46 4.49 11.24
CA LYS A 37 10.21 5.47 12.06
C LYS A 37 9.73 6.91 11.83
N CYS A 38 8.43 7.17 12.02
CA CYS A 38 7.84 8.50 11.85
C CYS A 38 8.07 9.11 10.45
N GLY A 39 8.04 8.28 9.40
CA GLY A 39 8.11 8.76 8.01
C GLY A 39 6.87 9.53 7.61
N GLU A 40 7.06 10.62 6.86
CA GLU A 40 5.98 11.41 6.28
C GLU A 40 6.11 11.40 4.76
N ALA A 41 5.01 11.20 4.05
CA ALA A 41 5.05 11.19 2.58
C ALA A 41 3.76 11.72 1.97
N THR A 42 3.92 12.49 0.90
CA THR A 42 2.84 12.85 -0.01
C THR A 42 3.06 12.15 -1.35
N LEU A 43 2.09 11.33 -1.75
CA LEU A 43 2.07 10.62 -3.01
C LEU A 43 1.01 11.23 -3.92
N ARG A 44 1.36 11.55 -5.16
CA ARG A 44 0.44 12.14 -6.14
C ARG A 44 0.49 11.40 -7.47
N ARG A 45 -0.67 10.98 -7.97
CA ARG A 45 -0.80 10.36 -9.30
C ARG A 45 0.14 9.17 -9.50
N CYS A 46 0.30 8.36 -8.46
CA CYS A 46 1.16 7.18 -8.47
C CYS A 46 0.34 5.90 -8.64
N SER A 47 0.95 4.85 -9.18
CA SER A 47 0.42 3.46 -9.13
C SER A 47 1.31 2.64 -8.19
N LEU A 48 0.69 1.98 -7.19
CA LEU A 48 1.37 1.24 -6.11
C LEU A 48 0.76 -0.15 -6.02
N GLY A 49 1.57 -1.22 -6.07
CA GLY A 49 0.98 -2.56 -6.11
C GLY A 49 1.90 -3.74 -6.38
N GLY A 50 1.28 -4.87 -6.75
CA GLY A 50 1.95 -6.07 -7.24
C GLY A 50 2.49 -5.96 -8.67
N LEU A 51 3.28 -6.95 -9.12
CA LEU A 51 3.78 -7.01 -10.51
C LEU A 51 2.75 -7.54 -11.53
N GLU A 52 1.74 -8.29 -11.09
CA GLU A 52 0.81 -8.96 -11.99
C GLU A 52 -0.19 -8.02 -12.70
N PRO A 53 -0.73 -8.40 -13.88
CA PRO A 53 -1.28 -7.47 -14.86
C PRO A 53 -2.70 -6.94 -14.55
N ALA A 54 -3.20 -6.10 -15.46
CA ALA A 54 -4.29 -5.12 -15.28
C ALA A 54 -5.72 -5.68 -15.07
N GLU A 55 -5.89 -7.01 -15.15
CA GLU A 55 -7.16 -7.71 -14.94
C GLU A 55 -7.01 -8.58 -13.71
N CYS A 56 -7.86 -8.39 -12.69
CA CYS A 56 -7.76 -9.12 -11.43
C CYS A 56 -7.79 -10.64 -11.71
N VAL A 57 -6.64 -11.32 -11.62
CA VAL A 57 -6.52 -12.73 -12.00
C VAL A 57 -7.28 -13.62 -11.03
N ASP A 58 -7.95 -14.66 -11.54
CA ASP A 58 -8.77 -15.57 -10.75
C ASP A 58 -7.99 -16.65 -9.99
N GLU A 59 -8.47 -16.88 -8.76
CA GLU A 59 -8.22 -17.86 -7.69
C GLU A 59 -7.02 -18.85 -7.66
N GLN A 60 -6.33 -19.16 -8.75
CA GLN A 60 -5.45 -20.34 -8.81
C GLN A 60 -3.95 -20.07 -8.90
N VAL A 61 -3.49 -18.81 -8.94
CA VAL A 61 -2.06 -18.51 -8.82
C VAL A 61 -1.68 -18.38 -7.35
N PHE A 62 -1.59 -19.52 -6.66
CA PHE A 62 -0.82 -19.59 -5.41
C PHE A 62 0.66 -19.50 -5.76
N GLY A 63 1.28 -18.32 -5.62
CA GLY A 63 2.72 -18.21 -5.81
C GLY A 63 3.27 -16.79 -5.76
N GLU A 64 3.99 -16.48 -4.69
CA GLU A 64 5.24 -15.69 -4.64
C GLU A 64 5.34 -14.27 -5.27
N ASN A 65 4.33 -13.74 -5.97
CA ASN A 65 4.47 -12.55 -6.85
C ASN A 65 3.56 -11.35 -6.53
N LEU A 66 2.81 -11.39 -5.42
CA LEU A 66 1.91 -10.28 -5.04
C LEU A 66 2.41 -9.54 -3.80
N ALA A 67 2.36 -8.21 -3.86
CA ALA A 67 2.59 -7.39 -2.68
C ALA A 67 1.50 -7.69 -1.65
N ARG A 68 1.89 -7.94 -0.39
CA ARG A 68 0.93 -8.01 0.72
C ARG A 68 0.33 -6.64 0.99
N TYR A 69 1.08 -5.57 0.76
CA TYR A 69 0.61 -4.20 0.93
C TYR A 69 1.00 -3.34 -0.27
N GLY A 70 0.06 -2.60 -0.85
CA GLY A 70 0.39 -1.53 -1.80
C GLY A 70 1.11 -0.41 -1.05
N VAL A 71 0.47 0.07 0.01
CA VAL A 71 1.05 1.01 0.97
C VAL A 71 0.91 0.49 2.38
N TYR A 72 2.01 0.53 3.14
CA TYR A 72 2.02 0.28 4.57
C TYR A 72 2.56 1.51 5.31
N ALA A 73 1.74 2.16 6.12
CA ALA A 73 2.16 3.21 7.05
C ALA A 73 2.07 2.67 8.48
N GLY A 74 3.23 2.52 9.13
CA GLY A 74 3.32 2.01 10.50
C GLY A 74 4.04 2.98 11.44
N ASP A 75 3.91 2.76 12.74
CA ASP A 75 4.77 3.38 13.77
C ASP A 75 4.82 4.92 13.67
N ASN A 76 3.66 5.57 13.88
CA ASN A 76 3.48 7.03 13.80
C ASN A 76 3.76 7.69 12.44
N CYS A 77 3.82 6.93 11.34
CA CYS A 77 3.94 7.54 10.00
C CYS A 77 2.68 8.33 9.59
N SER A 78 2.87 9.36 8.76
CA SER A 78 1.79 10.22 8.25
C SER A 78 1.82 10.32 6.72
N PHE A 79 0.90 9.64 6.03
CA PHE A 79 0.89 9.57 4.57
C PHE A 79 -0.35 10.24 3.95
N THR A 80 -0.13 11.00 2.89
CA THR A 80 -1.18 11.58 2.05
C THR A 80 -1.08 11.01 0.65
N LEU A 81 -2.16 10.41 0.15
CA LEU A 81 -2.24 9.84 -1.20
C LEU A 81 -3.32 10.61 -1.98
N GLN A 82 -2.95 11.16 -3.12
CA GLN A 82 -3.83 11.97 -3.96
C GLN A 82 -3.85 11.44 -5.40
N ALA A 83 -5.03 11.07 -5.88
CA ALA A 83 -5.21 10.53 -7.23
C ALA A 83 -4.30 9.31 -7.53
N CYS A 84 -4.05 8.48 -6.52
CA CYS A 84 -3.22 7.28 -6.68
C CYS A 84 -4.07 6.06 -7.02
N VAL A 85 -3.44 5.08 -7.68
CA VAL A 85 -3.99 3.74 -7.90
C VAL A 85 -3.26 2.78 -6.95
N LEU A 86 -4.00 2.03 -6.15
CA LEU A 86 -3.48 0.98 -5.28
C LEU A 86 -4.09 -0.34 -5.71
N GLU A 87 -3.28 -1.23 -6.26
CA GLU A 87 -3.80 -2.39 -6.97
C GLU A 87 -2.96 -3.65 -6.82
N ASN A 88 -3.58 -4.78 -7.14
CA ASN A 88 -2.92 -6.08 -7.27
C ASN A 88 -2.16 -6.48 -6.00
N THR A 89 -2.83 -6.35 -4.85
CA THR A 89 -2.33 -6.90 -3.59
C THR A 89 -2.95 -8.27 -3.35
N GLY A 90 -2.22 -9.16 -2.66
CA GLY A 90 -2.57 -10.59 -2.56
C GLY A 90 -4.04 -10.88 -2.18
N ARG A 91 -4.68 -11.88 -2.80
CA ARG A 91 -6.10 -12.23 -2.53
C ARG A 91 -6.39 -12.66 -1.09
N THR A 92 -5.40 -13.16 -0.35
CA THR A 92 -5.58 -13.57 1.06
C THR A 92 -4.82 -12.64 1.99
N GLY A 93 -5.52 -11.62 2.50
CA GLY A 93 -4.98 -10.64 3.43
C GLY A 93 -4.10 -9.56 2.79
N GLY A 94 -4.10 -9.43 1.46
CA GLY A 94 -3.48 -8.32 0.75
C GLY A 94 -4.28 -7.04 0.92
N VAL A 95 -3.59 -5.94 1.21
CA VAL A 95 -4.23 -4.66 1.50
C VAL A 95 -3.71 -3.59 0.57
N GLY A 96 -4.61 -2.86 -0.09
CA GLY A 96 -4.25 -1.68 -0.88
C GLY A 96 -3.47 -0.68 -0.02
N ALA A 97 -4.09 -0.16 1.04
CA ALA A 97 -3.44 0.72 2.03
C ALA A 97 -3.66 0.24 3.46
N ARG A 98 -2.58 0.02 4.22
CA ARG A 98 -2.62 -0.33 5.64
C ARG A 98 -2.04 0.77 6.50
N PHE A 99 -2.78 1.20 7.51
CA PHE A 99 -2.36 2.13 8.56
C PHE A 99 -2.40 1.43 9.93
N PHE A 100 -1.25 1.36 10.59
CA PHE A 100 -1.10 0.59 11.83
C PHE A 100 -0.21 1.31 12.86
N ARG A 101 -0.45 1.06 14.16
CA ARG A 101 0.34 1.62 15.29
C ARG A 101 0.44 3.14 15.22
N MET A 102 -0.69 3.81 15.48
CA MET A 102 -0.81 5.27 15.57
C MET A 102 -0.46 6.00 14.25
N ALA A 103 -0.50 5.29 13.11
CA ALA A 103 -0.28 5.91 11.82
C ALA A 103 -1.46 6.82 11.44
N ARG A 104 -1.17 7.85 10.64
CA ARG A 104 -2.16 8.79 10.11
C ARG A 104 -2.18 8.75 8.60
N GLY A 105 -3.36 8.92 8.02
CA GLY A 105 -3.56 8.79 6.59
C GLY A 105 -4.59 9.74 6.01
N THR A 106 -4.36 10.20 4.78
CA THR A 106 -5.41 10.75 3.92
C THR A 106 -5.33 10.09 2.55
N LEU A 107 -6.45 9.54 2.08
CA LEU A 107 -6.64 9.08 0.71
C LEU A 107 -7.68 9.97 0.04
N GLN A 108 -7.29 10.63 -1.05
CA GLN A 108 -8.16 11.56 -1.77
C GLN A 108 -8.15 11.22 -3.26
N GLY A 109 -9.33 10.98 -3.85
CA GLY A 109 -9.43 10.71 -5.29
C GLY A 109 -8.72 9.42 -5.74
N CYS A 110 -8.44 8.48 -4.83
CA CYS A 110 -7.68 7.28 -5.13
C CYS A 110 -8.58 6.15 -5.66
N MET A 111 -8.00 5.26 -6.45
CA MET A 111 -8.64 4.03 -6.92
C MET A 111 -7.97 2.83 -6.25
N LEU A 112 -8.75 2.02 -5.54
CA LEU A 112 -8.29 0.80 -4.89
C LEU A 112 -9.02 -0.37 -5.52
N ARG A 113 -8.31 -1.19 -6.30
CA ARG A 113 -8.89 -2.30 -7.08
C ARG A 113 -8.04 -3.55 -7.01
N CYS A 114 -8.63 -4.72 -7.21
CA CYS A 114 -7.91 -6.00 -7.16
C CYS A 114 -7.10 -6.15 -5.84
N ASN A 115 -7.73 -5.80 -4.71
CA ASN A 115 -7.18 -5.99 -3.37
C ASN A 115 -8.18 -6.83 -2.57
N ASP A 116 -7.72 -7.70 -1.67
CA ASP A 116 -8.62 -8.36 -0.72
C ASP A 116 -9.26 -7.34 0.22
N ILE A 117 -8.42 -6.44 0.74
CA ILE A 117 -8.84 -5.32 1.59
C ILE A 117 -8.38 -4.01 0.93
N GLY A 118 -9.30 -3.11 0.59
CA GLY A 118 -8.94 -1.80 0.04
C GLY A 118 -8.12 -0.97 1.04
N VAL A 119 -8.71 -0.67 2.21
CA VAL A 119 -8.05 0.10 3.28
C VAL A 119 -8.20 -0.65 4.61
N SER A 120 -7.09 -0.84 5.32
CA SER A 120 -7.06 -1.43 6.67
C SER A 120 -6.51 -0.42 7.67
N VAL A 121 -7.28 -0.13 8.72
CA VAL A 121 -6.92 0.81 9.79
C VAL A 121 -6.98 0.08 11.13
N ALA A 122 -5.88 0.07 11.87
CA ALA A 122 -5.82 -0.62 13.17
C ALA A 122 -4.80 0.03 14.12
N GLY A 123 -4.84 -0.36 15.39
CA GLY A 123 -3.85 0.05 16.40
C GLY A 123 -3.82 1.57 16.64
N TYR A 124 -4.97 2.17 16.94
CA TYR A 124 -5.13 3.61 17.21
C TYR A 124 -4.75 4.53 16.05
N SER A 125 -4.74 4.00 14.82
CA SER A 125 -4.49 4.77 13.61
C SER A 125 -5.75 5.54 13.18
N ALA A 126 -5.58 6.63 12.45
CA ALA A 126 -6.68 7.46 11.95
C ALA A 126 -6.48 7.77 10.47
N VAL A 127 -7.52 7.55 9.65
CA VAL A 127 -7.44 7.73 8.19
C VAL A 127 -8.69 8.43 7.68
N ALA A 128 -8.51 9.46 6.87
CA ALA A 128 -9.58 10.05 6.07
C ALA A 128 -9.56 9.46 4.65
N VAL A 129 -10.71 8.99 4.16
CA VAL A 129 -10.88 8.49 2.79
C VAL A 129 -11.96 9.34 2.11
N ARG A 130 -11.63 10.03 1.02
CA ARG A 130 -12.52 11.00 0.37
C ARG A 130 -12.49 10.86 -1.15
N GLY A 131 -13.66 10.77 -1.78
CA GLY A 131 -13.79 10.66 -3.24
C GLY A 131 -12.98 9.50 -3.84
N CYS A 132 -12.77 8.43 -3.08
CA CYS A 132 -12.04 7.26 -3.56
C CYS A 132 -13.01 6.21 -4.10
N THR A 133 -12.55 5.41 -5.05
CA THR A 133 -13.26 4.24 -5.57
C THR A 133 -12.63 2.99 -4.97
N LEU A 134 -13.45 2.11 -4.37
CA LEU A 134 -13.02 0.83 -3.81
C LEU A 134 -13.76 -0.29 -4.54
N GLU A 135 -13.03 -1.07 -5.33
CA GLU A 135 -13.60 -2.14 -6.14
C GLU A 135 -13.03 -3.49 -5.71
N ARG A 136 -13.93 -4.44 -5.49
CA ARG A 136 -13.63 -5.86 -5.36
C ARG A 136 -14.12 -6.53 -6.63
N ARG A 137 -13.26 -7.30 -7.31
CA ARG A 137 -13.69 -8.26 -8.32
C ARG A 137 -13.86 -9.61 -7.66
#